data_AF-A0A9R0XVU1-F1
#
_entry.id   AF-A0A9R0XVU1-F1
#
_cell.length_a   1.000
_cell.length_b   1.000
_cell.length_c   1.000
_cell.angle_alpha   90.00
_cell.angle_beta   90.00
_cell.angle_gamma   90.00
#
_symmetry.space_group_name_H-M   'P 1'
#
loop_
_entity.id
_entity.type
_entity.pdbx_description
1 polymer ?
#
loop_
_entity_poly.entity_id
_entity_poly.type
_entity_poly.pdbx_seq_one_letter_code
_entity_poly.pdbx_strand_id
1 'polypeptide(L)'
;MGKSDFLTPKAIANRIKAKGLQKLRWYCQMCQKQCRDENGFKCHCMSESHQRQMAIFGQAPDRVVEGFSDEFLEEFLTLLRRAHRSSRVAATVIYNEFIADRHHVHMNSTRWATLTEFVKFLGREGHAKVEDTPKGWFITYIDRDSEQAIKARLKRKRVKSDLAEDERQELMIARQIERAQKAQANGEEDDDANADDDLGSEDDEYSGSDEDDQEEHQEEGKEANKPTGKIAIALQRAVPPPKINPFDDKPKMKFGFEEEEEEVPNKKAKVAGKATDTRRSAIDDLMKEEEKAKERSNRKDYWLCPGIVVKVMSKSLAEKGYYKQKGLVKRVIDKYVGEIEMLESKHVLRVDQDELETVLPQIGGLVRIVNGAYRGSNARLLSVDTERFSAKLQVEKGLYDGKVLKAIEYEDICKVAQ
;
A
#
# COMPACT_ATOMS: atom_id res chain seq x y z
N MET A 1 40.01 -18.73 -19.36
CA MET A 1 40.38 -18.65 -17.94
C MET A 1 39.37 -19.44 -17.11
N GLY A 2 39.82 -20.41 -16.32
CA GLY A 2 38.95 -21.33 -15.57
C GLY A 2 38.10 -20.64 -14.50
N LYS A 3 36.82 -21.01 -14.42
CA LYS A 3 35.91 -20.58 -13.35
C LYS A 3 36.47 -21.05 -12.01
N SER A 4 36.58 -20.15 -11.05
CA SER A 4 37.09 -20.48 -9.71
C SER A 4 35.97 -21.18 -8.94
N ASP A 5 36.13 -22.48 -8.69
CA ASP A 5 35.18 -23.27 -7.91
C ASP A 5 35.03 -22.73 -6.48
N PHE A 6 33.83 -22.94 -5.91
CA PHE A 6 33.32 -22.39 -4.65
C PHE A 6 34.24 -22.61 -3.42
N LEU A 7 35.11 -23.62 -3.46
CA LEU A 7 36.04 -24.00 -2.39
C LEU A 7 37.52 -23.64 -2.67
N THR A 8 37.82 -22.92 -3.75
CA THR A 8 39.21 -22.52 -4.01
C THR A 8 39.73 -21.59 -2.89
N PRO A 9 41.02 -21.68 -2.51
CA PRO A 9 41.63 -20.79 -1.52
C PRO A 9 41.41 -19.30 -1.84
N LYS A 10 41.38 -18.95 -3.14
CA LYS A 10 41.04 -17.61 -3.61
C LYS A 10 39.58 -17.22 -3.33
N ALA A 11 38.61 -18.12 -3.54
CA ALA A 11 37.21 -17.91 -3.21
C ALA A 11 36.98 -17.82 -1.69
N ILE A 12 37.67 -18.64 -0.90
CA ILE A 12 37.62 -18.61 0.57
C ILE A 12 38.24 -17.32 1.12
N ALA A 13 39.44 -16.94 0.67
CA ALA A 13 40.07 -15.67 1.06
C ALA A 13 39.21 -14.47 0.67
N ASN A 14 38.55 -14.53 -0.50
CA ASN A 14 37.60 -13.53 -0.94
C ASN A 14 36.33 -13.45 -0.07
N ARG A 15 35.87 -14.58 0.46
CA ARG A 15 34.71 -14.65 1.36
C ARG A 15 35.06 -14.17 2.76
N ILE A 16 36.25 -14.53 3.27
CA ILE A 16 36.77 -14.04 4.55
C ILE A 16 36.97 -12.52 4.50
N LYS A 17 37.56 -11.99 3.43
CA LYS A 17 37.70 -10.54 3.22
C LYS A 17 36.35 -9.83 3.02
N ALA A 18 35.30 -10.54 2.63
CA ALA A 18 33.94 -10.02 2.51
C ALA A 18 33.13 -10.05 3.81
N LYS A 19 33.62 -10.76 4.85
CA LYS A 19 33.04 -10.75 6.20
C LYS A 19 33.52 -9.50 6.94
N GLY A 20 32.62 -8.56 7.18
CA GLY A 20 32.89 -7.28 7.82
C GLY A 20 32.20 -6.12 7.11
N LEU A 21 31.86 -5.07 7.86
CA LEU A 21 31.28 -3.83 7.32
C LEU A 21 32.38 -3.10 6.53
N GLN A 22 32.42 -3.31 5.22
CA GLN A 22 33.40 -2.68 4.33
C GLN A 22 33.07 -1.20 4.16
N LYS A 23 34.09 -0.37 3.82
CA LYS A 23 33.88 1.08 3.63
C LYS A 23 32.79 1.32 2.57
N LEU A 24 31.74 2.04 2.97
CA LEU A 24 30.56 2.37 2.15
C LEU A 24 30.89 3.22 0.90
N ARG A 25 32.10 3.78 0.82
CA ARG A 25 32.58 4.56 -0.34
C ARG A 25 32.45 3.81 -1.67
N TRP A 26 32.46 2.47 -1.64
CA TRP A 26 32.42 1.62 -2.84
C TRP A 26 31.10 0.87 -3.03
N TYR A 27 30.01 1.36 -2.45
CA TYR A 27 28.69 0.76 -2.62
C TYR A 27 27.87 1.51 -3.69
N CYS A 28 27.19 0.77 -4.56
CA CYS A 28 26.21 1.32 -5.49
C CYS A 28 24.80 0.95 -5.03
N GLN A 29 24.01 1.96 -4.62
CA GLN A 29 22.61 1.75 -4.23
C GLN A 29 21.77 1.25 -5.40
N MET A 30 21.95 1.83 -6.59
CA MET A 30 21.12 1.46 -7.73
C MET A 30 21.24 -0.02 -8.05
N CYS A 31 22.46 -0.55 -8.05
CA CYS A 31 22.71 -1.96 -8.33
C CYS A 31 22.74 -2.85 -7.08
N GLN A 32 22.45 -2.29 -5.89
CA GLN A 32 22.59 -2.92 -4.57
C GLN A 32 23.92 -3.69 -4.42
N LYS A 33 25.00 -3.12 -4.95
CA LYS A 33 26.27 -3.82 -5.13
C LYS A 33 27.39 -3.18 -4.34
N GLN A 34 27.89 -3.91 -3.34
CA GLN A 34 29.13 -3.56 -2.64
C GLN A 34 30.34 -3.95 -3.50
N CYS A 35 31.10 -2.95 -3.96
CA CYS A 35 32.42 -3.15 -4.54
C CYS A 35 33.49 -3.14 -3.44
N ARG A 36 34.60 -3.83 -3.68
CA ARG A 36 35.66 -4.04 -2.68
C ARG A 36 36.67 -2.89 -2.62
N ASP A 37 36.91 -2.27 -3.76
CA ASP A 37 38.01 -1.33 -3.99
C ASP A 37 37.61 -0.35 -5.10
N GLU A 38 38.35 0.76 -5.17
CA GLU A 38 38.07 1.86 -6.10
C GLU A 38 38.00 1.39 -7.55
N ASN A 39 38.92 0.49 -7.93
CA ASN A 39 38.97 -0.03 -9.29
C ASN A 39 37.75 -0.92 -9.59
N GLY A 40 37.35 -1.77 -8.62
CA GLY A 40 36.13 -2.56 -8.72
C GLY A 40 34.86 -1.70 -8.86
N PHE A 41 34.80 -0.57 -8.16
CA PHE A 41 33.69 0.38 -8.28
C PHE A 41 33.69 1.08 -9.63
N LYS A 42 34.85 1.54 -10.13
CA LYS A 42 34.97 2.12 -11.48
C LYS A 42 34.54 1.13 -12.57
N CYS A 43 35.02 -0.12 -12.53
CA CYS A 43 34.59 -1.15 -13.46
C CYS A 43 33.08 -1.45 -13.36
N HIS A 44 32.50 -1.34 -12.16
CA HIS A 44 31.07 -1.48 -11.99
C HIS A 44 30.29 -0.31 -12.61
N CYS A 45 30.71 0.94 -12.40
CA CYS A 45 30.08 2.10 -13.02
C CYS A 45 30.17 2.07 -14.56
N MET A 46 31.25 1.51 -15.11
CA MET A 46 31.42 1.33 -16.55
C MET A 46 30.69 0.10 -17.11
N SER A 47 30.09 -0.74 -16.26
CA SER A 47 29.40 -1.96 -16.71
C SER A 47 28.05 -1.63 -17.35
N GLU A 48 27.70 -2.37 -18.42
CA GLU A 48 26.42 -2.22 -19.13
C GLU A 48 25.20 -2.35 -18.19
N SER A 49 25.27 -3.24 -17.20
CA SER A 49 24.21 -3.41 -16.19
C SER A 49 23.98 -2.14 -15.37
N HIS A 50 25.06 -1.47 -14.95
CA HIS A 50 24.94 -0.23 -14.19
C HIS A 50 24.44 0.91 -15.08
N GLN A 51 24.98 1.02 -16.29
CA GLN A 51 24.57 2.03 -17.27
C GLN A 51 23.09 1.91 -17.64
N ARG A 52 22.58 0.69 -17.82
CA ARG A 52 21.14 0.46 -18.05
C ARG A 52 20.29 0.92 -16.87
N GLN A 53 20.75 0.66 -15.65
CA GLN A 53 20.03 1.09 -14.45
C GLN A 53 20.08 2.61 -14.26
N MET A 54 21.19 3.26 -14.62
CA MET A 54 21.29 4.72 -14.69
C MET A 54 20.39 5.32 -15.78
N ALA A 55 20.24 4.65 -16.93
CA ALA A 55 19.31 5.09 -17.97
C ALA A 55 17.85 5.03 -17.50
N ILE A 56 17.48 3.99 -16.74
CA ILE A 56 16.14 3.89 -16.13
C ILE A 56 15.96 4.99 -15.08
N PHE A 57 16.95 5.22 -14.22
CA PHE A 57 16.92 6.31 -13.25
C PHE A 57 16.77 7.68 -13.92
N GLY A 58 17.44 7.91 -15.05
CA GLY A 58 17.36 9.15 -15.83
C GLY A 58 15.97 9.44 -16.42
N GLN A 59 15.12 8.43 -16.59
CA GLN A 59 13.75 8.61 -17.09
C GLN A 59 12.79 9.11 -16.01
N ALA A 60 13.01 8.72 -14.75
CA ALA A 60 12.14 9.09 -13.62
C ALA A 60 12.94 9.07 -12.30
N PRO A 61 13.77 10.10 -12.04
CA PRO A 61 14.62 10.12 -10.84
C PRO A 61 13.79 10.23 -9.56
N ASP A 62 12.74 11.04 -9.57
CA ASP A 62 11.91 11.32 -8.38
C ASP A 62 11.24 10.04 -7.85
N ARG A 63 10.64 9.24 -8.74
CA ARG A 63 9.97 7.98 -8.37
C ARG A 63 10.92 6.98 -7.71
N VAL A 64 12.17 6.93 -8.18
CA VAL A 64 13.16 5.99 -7.64
C VAL A 64 13.65 6.47 -6.28
N VAL A 65 13.87 7.77 -6.11
CA VAL A 65 14.23 8.37 -4.80
C VAL A 65 13.08 8.23 -3.80
N GLU A 66 11.83 8.39 -4.22
CA GLU A 66 10.65 8.14 -3.40
C GLU A 66 10.61 6.69 -2.93
N GLY A 67 10.77 5.72 -3.84
CA GLY A 67 10.81 4.29 -3.47
C GLY A 67 11.90 3.95 -2.44
N PHE A 68 13.11 4.49 -2.60
CA PHE A 68 14.17 4.31 -1.59
C PHE A 68 13.85 5.02 -0.27
N SER A 69 13.16 6.16 -0.32
CA SER A 69 12.78 6.90 0.88
C SER A 69 11.70 6.16 1.67
N ASP A 70 10.76 5.53 0.98
CA ASP A 70 9.69 4.72 1.59
C ASP A 70 10.25 3.44 2.20
N GLU A 71 11.11 2.73 1.47
CA GLU A 71 11.82 1.54 1.99
C GLU A 71 12.66 1.88 3.22
N PHE A 72 13.44 2.97 3.16
CA PHE A 72 14.21 3.45 4.30
C PHE A 72 13.33 3.79 5.51
N LEU A 73 12.21 4.47 5.29
CA LEU A 73 11.27 4.84 6.35
C LEU A 73 10.66 3.58 7.00
N GLU A 74 10.19 2.63 6.21
CA GLU A 74 9.57 1.40 6.70
C GLU A 74 10.55 0.54 7.50
N GLU A 75 11.77 0.35 7.00
CA GLU A 75 12.82 -0.39 7.71
C GLU A 75 13.21 0.31 9.01
N PHE A 76 13.39 1.63 8.98
CA PHE A 76 13.73 2.42 10.17
C PHE A 76 12.62 2.35 11.24
N LEU A 77 11.34 2.48 10.83
CA LEU A 77 10.20 2.34 11.74
C LEU A 77 10.05 0.92 12.26
N THR A 78 10.42 -0.10 11.47
CA THR A 78 10.39 -1.50 11.90
C THR A 78 11.48 -1.77 12.95
N LEU A 79 12.69 -1.22 12.76
CA LEU A 79 13.74 -1.23 13.77
C LEU A 79 13.26 -0.56 15.06
N LEU A 80 12.67 0.63 14.93
CA LEU A 80 12.19 1.41 16.06
C LEU A 80 11.08 0.68 16.83
N ARG A 81 10.14 0.05 16.13
CA ARG A 81 9.10 -0.82 16.73
C ARG A 81 9.68 -2.03 17.46
N ARG A 82 10.71 -2.65 16.91
CA ARG A 82 11.31 -3.89 17.44
C ARG A 82 12.20 -3.62 18.64
N ALA A 83 13.06 -2.61 18.58
CA ALA A 83 14.10 -2.35 19.58
C ALA A 83 13.71 -1.28 20.59
N HIS A 84 12.88 -0.30 20.21
CA HIS A 84 12.69 0.96 20.95
C HIS A 84 11.23 1.43 20.96
N ARG A 85 10.31 0.55 21.38
CA ARG A 85 8.86 0.82 21.35
C ARG A 85 8.42 1.97 22.25
N SER A 86 8.95 2.06 23.47
CA SER A 86 8.56 3.06 24.47
C SER A 86 9.74 3.87 25.02
N SER A 87 10.97 3.53 24.60
CA SER A 87 12.17 4.18 25.10
C SER A 87 12.48 5.45 24.34
N ARG A 88 12.89 6.49 25.07
CA ARG A 88 13.52 7.68 24.50
C ARG A 88 14.97 7.35 24.14
N VAL A 89 15.33 7.42 22.86
CA VAL A 89 16.67 7.03 22.38
C VAL A 89 17.26 8.11 21.47
N ALA A 90 18.58 8.28 21.50
CA ALA A 90 19.27 9.19 20.60
C ALA A 90 19.19 8.68 19.14
N ALA A 91 18.89 9.58 18.20
CA ALA A 91 18.75 9.26 16.78
C ALA A 91 20.00 8.58 16.19
N THR A 92 21.18 8.96 16.67
CA THR A 92 22.46 8.41 16.22
C THR A 92 22.64 6.95 16.62
N VAL A 93 22.12 6.54 17.78
CA VAL A 93 22.18 5.14 18.24
C VAL A 93 21.32 4.27 17.34
N ILE A 94 20.09 4.71 17.08
CA ILE A 94 19.14 4.01 16.20
C ILE A 94 19.72 3.90 14.78
N TYR A 95 20.29 4.99 14.27
CA TYR A 95 20.91 4.99 12.95
C TYR A 95 22.15 4.06 12.87
N ASN A 96 22.95 3.98 13.92
CA ASN A 96 24.09 3.07 13.98
C ASN A 96 23.65 1.59 13.99
N GLU A 97 22.54 1.27 14.66
CA GLU A 97 21.94 -0.06 14.62
C GLU A 97 21.35 -0.37 13.23
N PHE A 98 20.73 0.62 12.60
CA PHE A 98 20.20 0.51 11.24
C PHE A 98 21.30 0.17 10.23
N ILE A 99 22.43 0.89 10.24
CA ILE A 99 23.55 0.64 9.33
C ILE A 99 24.35 -0.64 9.66
N ALA A 100 24.03 -1.33 10.76
CA ALA A 100 24.65 -2.60 11.09
C ALA A 100 24.21 -3.71 10.12
N ASP A 101 23.02 -3.61 9.52
CA ASP A 101 22.64 -4.48 8.41
C ASP A 101 23.49 -4.15 7.18
N ARG A 102 23.89 -5.17 6.43
CA ARG A 102 24.65 -5.00 5.18
C ARG A 102 23.77 -4.52 4.02
N HIS A 103 22.48 -4.80 4.06
CA HIS A 103 21.55 -4.54 2.95
C HIS A 103 20.66 -3.32 3.19
N HIS A 104 20.96 -2.51 4.21
CA HIS A 104 20.19 -1.29 4.48
C HIS A 104 20.26 -0.29 3.32
N VAL A 105 19.19 0.47 3.13
CA VAL A 105 19.19 1.60 2.20
C VAL A 105 20.06 2.72 2.75
N HIS A 106 21.04 3.17 1.97
CA HIS A 106 21.86 4.30 2.41
C HIS A 106 21.09 5.62 2.40
N MET A 107 21.25 6.39 3.47
CA MET A 107 20.64 7.72 3.67
C MET A 107 20.81 8.64 2.45
N ASN A 108 22.02 8.69 1.87
CA ASN A 108 22.32 9.54 0.70
C ASN A 108 21.50 9.23 -0.55
N SER A 109 20.83 8.07 -0.59
CA SER A 109 20.00 7.64 -1.72
C SER A 109 18.53 7.99 -1.52
N THR A 110 18.18 8.54 -0.35
CA THR A 110 16.82 8.98 0.00
C THR A 110 16.68 10.48 -0.22
N ARG A 111 15.45 11.00 -0.03
CA ARG A 111 15.16 12.44 -0.02
C ARG A 111 15.83 13.21 1.13
N TRP A 112 16.36 12.53 2.14
CA TRP A 112 16.97 13.16 3.32
C TRP A 112 18.49 13.11 3.23
N ALA A 113 19.13 14.28 3.10
CA ALA A 113 20.58 14.34 2.98
C ALA A 113 21.30 14.15 4.32
N THR A 114 20.60 14.40 5.44
CA THR A 114 21.16 14.31 6.79
C THR A 114 20.19 13.60 7.74
N LEU A 115 20.75 12.91 8.74
CA LEU A 115 19.96 12.27 9.81
C LEU A 115 19.04 13.28 10.51
N THR A 116 19.50 14.51 10.72
CA THR A 116 18.71 15.59 11.33
C THR A 116 17.47 15.94 10.50
N GLU A 117 17.59 15.99 9.17
CA GLU A 117 16.46 16.27 8.29
C GLU A 117 15.42 15.15 8.33
N PHE A 118 15.88 13.89 8.34
CA PHE A 118 15.00 12.72 8.50
C PHE A 118 14.28 12.72 9.86
N VAL A 119 15.00 13.03 10.94
CA VAL A 119 14.40 13.09 12.28
C VAL A 119 13.35 14.20 12.37
N LYS A 120 13.62 15.39 11.81
CA LYS A 120 12.61 16.46 11.71
C LYS A 120 11.40 16.03 10.88
N PHE A 121 11.61 15.23 9.83
CA PHE A 121 10.52 14.67 9.04
C PHE A 121 9.65 13.71 9.87
N LEU A 122 10.24 12.77 10.62
CA LEU A 122 9.51 11.86 11.51
C LEU A 122 8.62 12.59 12.53
N GLY A 123 9.11 13.71 13.06
CA GLY A 123 8.35 14.58 13.95
C GLY A 123 7.19 15.30 13.26
N ARG A 124 7.36 15.76 12.00
CA ARG A 124 6.31 16.43 11.22
C ARG A 124 5.18 15.49 10.82
N GLU A 125 5.50 14.26 10.44
CA GLU A 125 4.51 13.26 10.02
C GLU A 125 3.83 12.56 11.20
N GLY A 126 4.37 12.74 12.41
CA GLY A 126 3.81 12.21 13.65
C GLY A 126 4.04 10.71 13.83
N HIS A 127 5.14 10.19 13.28
CA HIS A 127 5.59 8.81 13.52
C HIS A 127 6.33 8.67 14.85
N ALA A 128 7.01 9.73 15.27
CA ALA A 128 7.76 9.76 16.51
C ALA A 128 7.75 11.16 17.14
N LYS A 129 7.78 11.21 18.47
CA LYS A 129 8.03 12.45 19.22
C LYS A 129 9.53 12.73 19.18
N VAL A 130 9.88 13.91 18.68
CA VAL A 130 11.27 14.32 18.46
C VAL A 130 11.61 15.47 19.40
N GLU A 131 12.73 15.35 20.11
CA GLU A 131 13.23 16.36 21.03
C GLU A 131 14.67 16.74 20.68
N ASP A 132 14.92 18.05 20.53
CA ASP A 132 16.26 18.59 20.34
C ASP A 132 16.88 18.88 21.71
N THR A 133 18.06 18.35 21.97
CA THR A 133 18.82 18.58 23.21
C THR A 133 20.25 18.94 22.85
N PRO A 134 21.01 19.61 23.73
CA PRO A 134 22.43 19.92 23.47
C PRO A 134 23.30 18.67 23.25
N LYS A 135 22.82 17.47 23.63
CA LYS A 135 23.51 16.19 23.40
C LYS A 135 23.14 15.54 22.05
N GLY A 136 22.23 16.14 21.28
CA GLY A 136 21.74 15.66 19.99
C GLY A 136 20.23 15.45 19.96
N TRP A 137 19.76 14.83 18.87
CA TRP A 137 18.35 14.57 18.61
C TRP A 137 17.89 13.28 19.28
N PHE A 138 16.81 13.35 20.04
CA PHE A 138 16.16 12.19 20.67
C PHE A 138 14.83 11.88 20.00
N ILE A 139 14.53 10.59 19.86
CA ILE A 139 13.34 10.05 19.22
C ILE A 139 12.62 9.16 20.24
N THR A 140 11.31 9.32 20.34
CA THR A 140 10.41 8.41 21.07
C THR A 140 9.32 7.96 20.12
N TYR A 141 9.19 6.65 19.88
CA TYR A 141 8.22 6.13 18.93
C TYR A 141 6.78 6.34 19.40
N ILE A 142 5.89 6.68 18.47
CA ILE A 142 4.46 6.79 18.74
C ILE A 142 3.77 5.58 18.09
N ASP A 143 3.37 4.63 18.92
CA ASP A 143 2.66 3.44 18.47
C ASP A 143 1.17 3.74 18.27
N ARG A 144 0.78 4.03 17.03
CA ARG A 144 -0.62 4.26 16.63
C ARG A 144 -1.54 3.06 16.90
N ASP A 145 -1.01 1.84 16.89
CA ASP A 145 -1.79 0.63 17.21
C ASP A 145 -2.06 0.50 18.71
N SER A 146 -1.15 0.99 19.57
CA SER A 146 -1.35 0.94 21.03
C SER A 146 -2.45 1.88 21.51
N GLU A 147 -2.55 3.11 20.97
CA GLU A 147 -3.66 4.01 21.31
C GLU A 147 -5.02 3.45 20.85
N GLN A 148 -5.06 2.84 19.66
CA GLN A 148 -6.28 2.25 19.13
C GLN A 148 -6.64 0.96 19.89
N ALA A 149 -5.66 0.12 20.25
CA ALA A 149 -5.88 -1.07 21.05
C ALA A 149 -6.31 -0.74 22.49
N ILE A 150 -5.73 0.29 23.12
CA ILE A 150 -6.11 0.75 24.47
C ILE A 150 -7.51 1.38 24.44
N LYS A 151 -7.81 2.25 23.46
CA LYS A 151 -9.16 2.81 23.27
C LYS A 151 -10.19 1.73 22.95
N ALA A 152 -9.84 0.73 22.14
CA ALA A 152 -10.71 -0.41 21.85
C ALA A 152 -10.94 -1.29 23.09
N ARG A 153 -9.90 -1.54 23.90
CA ARG A 153 -10.01 -2.28 25.18
C ARG A 153 -10.91 -1.55 26.18
N LEU A 154 -10.72 -0.24 26.34
CA LEU A 154 -11.56 0.61 27.19
C LEU A 154 -13.01 0.66 26.70
N LYS A 155 -13.23 0.83 25.39
CA LYS A 155 -14.56 0.82 24.79
C LYS A 155 -15.25 -0.54 24.95
N ARG A 156 -14.51 -1.64 24.81
CA ARG A 156 -15.04 -3.00 25.03
C ARG A 156 -15.38 -3.27 26.49
N LYS A 157 -14.58 -2.78 27.45
CA LYS A 157 -14.90 -2.86 28.89
C LYS A 157 -16.15 -2.04 29.22
N ARG A 158 -16.25 -0.81 28.68
CA ARG A 158 -17.42 0.05 28.88
C ARG A 158 -18.70 -0.57 28.32
N VAL A 159 -18.68 -1.03 27.07
CA VAL A 159 -19.84 -1.71 26.44
C VAL A 159 -20.25 -2.97 27.20
N LYS A 160 -19.29 -3.74 27.75
CA LYS A 160 -19.61 -4.91 28.57
C LYS A 160 -20.28 -4.51 29.91
N SER A 161 -19.84 -3.41 30.52
CA SER A 161 -20.46 -2.87 31.74
C SER A 161 -21.87 -2.35 31.46
N ASP A 162 -22.02 -1.57 30.39
CA ASP A 162 -23.30 -0.99 29.97
C ASP A 162 -24.33 -2.11 29.67
N LEU A 163 -23.93 -3.18 28.97
CA LEU A 163 -24.80 -4.34 28.72
C LEU A 163 -25.23 -5.07 30.00
N ALA A 164 -24.33 -5.21 30.97
CA ALA A 164 -24.65 -5.84 32.25
C ALA A 164 -25.55 -4.96 33.13
N GLU A 165 -25.46 -3.64 32.98
CA GLU A 165 -26.34 -2.68 33.65
C GLU A 165 -27.73 -2.65 33.00
N ASP A 166 -27.81 -2.64 31.66
CA ASP A 166 -29.05 -2.75 30.90
C ASP A 166 -29.82 -4.04 31.27
N GLU A 167 -29.14 -5.18 31.34
CA GLU A 167 -29.75 -6.47 31.73
C GLU A 167 -30.32 -6.42 33.18
N ARG A 168 -29.65 -5.74 34.10
CA ARG A 168 -30.17 -5.54 35.47
C ARG A 168 -31.37 -4.60 35.49
N GLN A 169 -31.36 -3.55 34.67
CA GLN A 169 -32.47 -2.61 34.55
C GLN A 169 -33.70 -3.27 33.94
N GLU A 170 -33.54 -4.09 32.90
CA GLU A 170 -34.63 -4.85 32.29
C GLU A 170 -35.30 -5.79 33.30
N LEU A 171 -34.51 -6.47 34.15
CA LEU A 171 -35.04 -7.31 35.23
C LEU A 171 -35.79 -6.51 36.30
N MET A 172 -35.32 -5.31 36.67
CA MET A 172 -36.05 -4.44 37.60
C MET A 172 -37.37 -3.95 37.00
N ILE A 173 -37.36 -3.53 35.74
CA ILE A 173 -38.56 -3.05 35.03
C ILE A 173 -39.57 -4.19 34.89
N ALA A 174 -39.13 -5.40 34.50
CA ALA A 174 -40.00 -6.57 34.41
C ALA A 174 -40.68 -6.88 35.75
N ARG A 175 -39.93 -6.81 36.86
CA ARG A 175 -40.48 -7.01 38.21
C ARG A 175 -41.49 -5.94 38.61
N GLN A 176 -41.27 -4.68 38.22
CA GLN A 176 -42.23 -3.60 38.46
C GLN A 176 -43.51 -3.76 37.61
N ILE A 177 -43.38 -4.18 36.35
CA ILE A 177 -44.52 -4.46 35.47
C ILE A 177 -45.34 -5.64 36.01
N GLU A 178 -44.70 -6.71 36.48
CA GLU A 178 -45.40 -7.86 37.08
C GLU A 178 -46.17 -7.46 38.33
N ARG A 179 -45.58 -6.62 39.20
CA ARG A 179 -46.27 -6.08 40.39
C ARG A 179 -47.45 -5.18 40.00
N ALA A 180 -47.26 -4.28 39.02
CA ALA A 180 -48.32 -3.42 38.53
C ALA A 180 -49.46 -4.21 37.87
N GLN A 181 -49.15 -5.28 37.13
CA GLN A 181 -50.14 -6.18 36.54
C GLN A 181 -50.92 -6.98 37.60
N LYS A 182 -50.25 -7.45 38.66
CA LYS A 182 -50.93 -8.11 39.79
C LYS A 182 -51.83 -7.14 40.57
N ALA A 183 -51.39 -5.90 40.77
CA ALA A 183 -52.20 -4.86 41.39
C ALA A 183 -53.39 -4.41 40.51
N GLN A 184 -53.27 -4.45 39.18
CA GLN A 184 -54.40 -4.20 38.27
C GLN A 184 -55.36 -5.38 38.15
N ALA A 185 -54.89 -6.62 38.37
CA ALA A 185 -55.72 -7.82 38.32
C ALA A 185 -56.55 -8.03 39.60
N ASN A 186 -56.09 -7.53 40.75
CA ASN A 186 -56.85 -7.51 42.00
C ASN A 186 -57.40 -6.09 42.23
N GLY A 187 -58.66 -5.84 41.87
CA GLY A 187 -59.35 -4.59 42.19
C GLY A 187 -59.34 -4.30 43.71
N GLU A 188 -59.15 -3.03 44.04
CA GLU A 188 -58.86 -2.42 45.35
C GLU A 188 -59.71 -2.93 46.55
N GLU A 189 -59.05 -3.15 47.70
CA GLU A 189 -59.56 -2.82 49.04
C GLU A 189 -58.41 -2.23 49.90
N ASP A 190 -58.81 -1.38 50.83
CA ASP A 190 -58.19 -0.12 51.29
C ASP A 190 -57.17 -0.19 52.46
N ASP A 191 -56.57 0.98 52.70
CA ASP A 191 -56.15 1.58 53.99
C ASP A 191 -54.70 1.50 54.55
N ASP A 192 -54.36 2.68 55.08
CA ASP A 192 -53.11 3.34 55.51
C ASP A 192 -52.52 2.83 56.84
N ALA A 193 -51.18 2.72 56.95
CA ALA A 193 -50.36 3.23 58.07
C ALA A 193 -48.89 2.74 58.09
N ASN A 194 -48.03 3.69 58.48
CA ASN A 194 -46.59 3.66 58.80
C ASN A 194 -45.92 2.39 59.39
N ALA A 195 -44.60 2.38 59.15
CA ALA A 195 -43.48 1.94 60.00
C ALA A 195 -42.89 0.53 59.77
N ASP A 196 -41.61 0.57 59.34
CA ASP A 196 -40.45 -0.11 59.95
C ASP A 196 -40.49 -1.63 60.12
N ASP A 197 -39.68 -2.34 59.32
CA ASP A 197 -38.94 -3.56 59.67
C ASP A 197 -37.99 -3.82 58.47
N ASP A 198 -36.69 -3.54 58.54
CA ASP A 198 -35.67 -4.28 59.30
C ASP A 198 -35.30 -5.64 58.65
N LEU A 199 -34.00 -5.95 58.74
CA LEU A 199 -33.32 -7.21 58.42
C LEU A 199 -33.16 -7.52 56.92
N GLY A 200 -31.98 -7.74 56.36
CA GLY A 200 -30.67 -8.16 56.85
C GLY A 200 -30.03 -8.84 55.64
N SER A 201 -28.92 -8.34 55.10
CA SER A 201 -27.57 -8.85 55.35
C SER A 201 -27.46 -10.37 55.47
N GLU A 202 -26.42 -10.89 54.80
CA GLU A 202 -25.93 -12.28 54.72
C GLU A 202 -26.55 -13.10 53.58
N ASP A 203 -25.85 -13.76 52.68
CA ASP A 203 -24.48 -13.73 52.15
C ASP A 203 -24.61 -14.57 50.88
N ASP A 204 -24.08 -14.15 49.74
CA ASP A 204 -23.59 -15.13 48.77
C ASP A 204 -22.45 -14.54 47.95
N GLU A 205 -21.30 -15.05 48.34
CA GLU A 205 -19.95 -14.83 47.90
C GLU A 205 -19.78 -15.24 46.42
N TYR A 206 -19.35 -14.32 45.56
CA TYR A 206 -18.65 -14.72 44.35
C TYR A 206 -17.44 -13.81 44.08
N SER A 207 -16.30 -14.40 44.44
CA SER A 207 -14.93 -14.00 44.15
C SER A 207 -14.73 -13.56 42.70
N GLY A 208 -14.27 -12.32 42.54
CA GLY A 208 -13.62 -11.82 41.34
C GLY A 208 -12.33 -11.12 41.76
N SER A 209 -11.27 -11.92 41.86
CA SER A 209 -9.89 -11.47 42.07
C SER A 209 -9.46 -10.51 40.97
N ASP A 210 -9.24 -9.24 41.32
CA ASP A 210 -8.36 -8.34 40.57
C ASP A 210 -7.30 -7.84 41.56
N GLU A 211 -6.17 -8.55 41.60
CA GLU A 211 -4.92 -8.05 42.17
C GLU A 211 -4.22 -7.17 41.12
N ASP A 212 -3.79 -6.01 41.61
CA ASP A 212 -2.68 -5.17 41.15
C ASP A 212 -2.73 -4.53 39.75
N ASP A 213 -2.96 -3.22 39.74
CA ASP A 213 -1.94 -2.30 39.22
C ASP A 213 -2.01 -0.96 39.99
N GLN A 214 -0.93 -0.68 40.72
CA GLN A 214 -0.70 0.52 41.50
C GLN A 214 -0.50 1.73 40.58
N GLU A 215 -1.37 2.74 40.68
CA GLU A 215 -1.05 4.11 40.28
C GLU A 215 -0.73 4.92 41.54
N GLU A 216 0.55 5.29 41.67
CA GLU A 216 1.02 6.29 42.63
C GLU A 216 0.47 7.67 42.24
N HIS A 217 -0.49 8.16 43.04
CA HIS A 217 -0.74 9.59 43.18
C HIS A 217 0.24 10.17 44.20
N GLN A 218 1.15 11.03 43.76
CA GLN A 218 1.74 12.08 44.60
C GLN A 218 1.16 13.43 44.16
N GLU A 219 0.31 14.00 45.02
CA GLU A 219 0.04 15.43 45.04
C GLU A 219 1.07 16.14 45.91
N GLU A 220 1.56 17.28 45.42
CA GLU A 220 1.91 18.53 46.12
C GLU A 220 2.58 19.42 45.06
N GLY A 221 2.29 20.70 44.81
CA GLY A 221 1.34 21.68 45.31
C GLY A 221 1.67 22.99 44.55
N LYS A 222 0.62 23.73 44.17
CA LYS A 222 0.53 25.20 43.93
C LYS A 222 1.79 25.98 43.51
N GLU A 223 1.70 26.70 42.38
CA GLU A 223 1.62 28.18 42.41
C GLU A 223 1.34 28.81 41.03
N ALA A 224 0.60 29.91 41.09
CA ALA A 224 0.17 30.73 39.97
C ALA A 224 1.24 31.76 39.57
N ASN A 225 1.44 31.99 38.27
CA ASN A 225 1.59 33.35 37.74
C ASN A 225 1.56 33.39 36.19
N LYS A 226 0.65 34.20 35.65
CA LYS A 226 0.79 34.97 34.40
C LYS A 226 0.95 36.43 34.86
N PRO A 227 1.54 37.40 34.11
CA PRO A 227 1.54 37.50 32.64
C PRO A 227 2.82 38.15 32.03
N THR A 228 2.86 38.31 30.68
CA THR A 228 3.16 39.57 29.92
C THR A 228 3.95 39.37 28.59
N GLY A 229 3.64 40.22 27.59
CA GLY A 229 4.40 40.55 26.36
C GLY A 229 4.17 39.62 25.15
N LYS A 230 3.47 39.90 24.04
CA LYS A 230 3.35 41.03 23.08
C LYS A 230 4.62 41.33 22.22
N ILE A 231 4.50 41.05 20.89
CA ILE A 231 4.99 41.81 19.71
C ILE A 231 6.53 41.69 19.43
N ALA A 232 7.14 41.61 18.23
CA ALA A 232 6.79 41.62 16.81
C ALA A 232 7.92 41.00 15.94
N ILE A 233 7.50 40.52 14.77
CA ILE A 233 8.09 40.69 13.43
C ILE A 233 9.20 41.76 13.29
N ALA A 234 10.36 41.38 12.74
CA ALA A 234 11.19 42.27 11.91
C ALA A 234 12.04 41.48 10.90
N LEU A 235 11.75 41.71 9.61
CA LEU A 235 12.61 41.46 8.46
C LEU A 235 13.94 42.21 8.59
N GLN A 236 15.04 41.64 8.07
CA GLN A 236 15.96 42.36 7.19
C GLN A 236 16.88 41.42 6.38
N ARG A 237 17.00 41.75 5.09
CA ARG A 237 17.77 41.13 3.99
C ARG A 237 19.25 41.59 4.07
N ALA A 238 20.23 40.69 3.93
CA ALA A 238 21.01 40.33 2.71
C ALA A 238 22.18 41.27 2.34
N VAL A 239 23.40 40.71 2.17
CA VAL A 239 24.39 40.96 1.07
C VAL A 239 25.36 39.73 0.95
N PRO A 240 25.86 39.31 -0.25
CA PRO A 240 26.59 38.05 -0.56
C PRO A 240 28.10 38.28 -0.96
N PRO A 241 28.80 37.40 -1.72
CA PRO A 241 29.24 35.99 -1.60
C PRO A 241 30.81 35.84 -1.54
N PRO A 242 31.42 34.64 -1.77
CA PRO A 242 31.95 34.39 -3.12
C PRO A 242 31.79 32.95 -3.65
N LYS A 243 31.87 32.87 -4.98
CA LYS A 243 31.73 31.71 -5.88
C LYS A 243 33.08 31.02 -6.09
N ILE A 244 33.09 29.69 -6.18
CA ILE A 244 34.14 28.94 -6.89
C ILE A 244 33.46 27.82 -7.69
N ASN A 245 33.39 27.99 -9.00
CA ASN A 245 33.27 26.89 -9.98
C ASN A 245 34.68 26.57 -10.48
N PRO A 246 34.98 25.30 -10.81
CA PRO A 246 35.77 25.13 -12.03
C PRO A 246 35.44 23.86 -12.86
N PHE A 247 35.56 24.04 -14.18
CA PHE A 247 35.63 23.08 -15.29
C PHE A 247 34.35 22.65 -16.02
N ASP A 248 33.94 23.55 -16.92
CA ASP A 248 33.74 23.23 -18.34
C ASP A 248 34.98 22.53 -18.92
N ASP A 249 34.78 21.42 -19.63
CA ASP A 249 35.53 21.14 -20.86
C ASP A 249 34.74 20.13 -21.72
N LYS A 250 34.23 20.63 -22.85
CA LYS A 250 33.76 19.80 -23.97
C LYS A 250 34.95 19.53 -24.89
N PRO A 251 34.97 18.36 -25.55
CA PRO A 251 35.32 18.33 -26.95
C PRO A 251 34.15 17.87 -27.81
N LYS A 252 33.93 18.64 -28.88
CA LYS A 252 33.13 18.31 -30.05
C LYS A 252 33.81 17.15 -30.80
N MET A 253 33.05 16.16 -31.24
CA MET A 253 33.33 15.43 -32.48
C MET A 253 32.03 15.11 -33.21
N LYS A 254 32.16 15.01 -34.52
CA LYS A 254 31.19 15.30 -35.58
C LYS A 254 31.34 14.14 -36.59
N PHE A 255 30.24 13.75 -37.25
CA PHE A 255 30.14 12.80 -38.38
C PHE A 255 30.42 11.31 -38.04
N GLY A 256 29.79 10.32 -38.67
CA GLY A 256 28.92 10.30 -39.84
C GLY A 256 28.03 9.06 -39.82
N PHE A 257 26.87 9.21 -40.47
CA PHE A 257 25.92 8.14 -40.78
C PHE A 257 26.45 7.46 -42.05
N GLU A 258 26.85 6.20 -41.95
CA GLU A 258 27.05 5.33 -43.10
C GLU A 258 26.19 4.08 -42.87
N GLU A 259 25.25 3.92 -43.81
CA GLU A 259 24.47 2.72 -44.06
C GLU A 259 25.41 1.61 -44.51
N GLU A 260 25.33 0.44 -43.88
CA GLU A 260 25.65 -0.82 -44.56
C GLU A 260 24.49 -1.80 -44.30
N GLU A 261 23.73 -2.00 -45.36
CA GLU A 261 22.89 -3.18 -45.58
C GLU A 261 23.78 -4.41 -45.84
N GLU A 262 23.11 -5.57 -45.96
CA GLU A 262 23.62 -6.91 -46.31
C GLU A 262 24.01 -7.82 -45.11
N GLU A 263 23.67 -9.10 -45.06
CA GLU A 263 22.75 -9.94 -45.82
C GLU A 263 22.45 -11.20 -44.97
N VAL A 264 21.30 -11.81 -45.21
CA VAL A 264 20.87 -13.07 -44.59
C VAL A 264 21.44 -14.25 -45.37
N PRO A 265 21.91 -15.34 -44.72
CA PRO A 265 21.79 -16.65 -45.34
C PRO A 265 20.98 -17.63 -44.48
N ASN A 266 19.88 -18.05 -45.07
CA ASN A 266 18.99 -19.12 -44.65
C ASN A 266 19.59 -20.49 -45.06
N LYS A 267 19.79 -21.41 -44.13
CA LYS A 267 19.91 -22.85 -44.43
C LYS A 267 19.09 -23.67 -43.43
N LYS A 268 18.05 -24.31 -43.96
CA LYS A 268 17.21 -25.31 -43.29
C LYS A 268 17.87 -26.69 -43.33
N ALA A 269 17.89 -27.40 -42.21
CA ALA A 269 17.62 -28.85 -42.13
C ALA A 269 17.26 -29.25 -40.69
N LYS A 270 16.20 -30.08 -40.57
CA LYS A 270 15.58 -30.62 -39.33
C LYS A 270 16.48 -31.73 -38.73
N VAL A 271 16.46 -32.05 -37.42
CA VAL A 271 15.46 -32.88 -36.71
C VAL A 271 15.73 -32.90 -35.18
N ALA A 272 14.64 -32.93 -34.39
CA ALA A 272 14.39 -33.46 -33.04
C ALA A 272 15.08 -32.87 -31.76
N GLY A 273 14.29 -32.06 -31.03
CA GLY A 273 13.82 -32.39 -29.67
C GLY A 273 14.79 -32.30 -28.48
N LYS A 274 14.80 -31.15 -27.78
CA LYS A 274 14.64 -31.08 -26.30
C LYS A 274 14.51 -29.63 -25.82
N ALA A 275 13.66 -29.49 -24.80
CA ALA A 275 13.19 -28.28 -24.12
C ALA A 275 14.21 -27.13 -23.95
N THR A 276 13.82 -25.94 -24.43
CA THR A 276 14.34 -24.65 -23.94
C THR A 276 13.41 -24.13 -22.86
N ASP A 277 13.51 -24.74 -21.68
CA ASP A 277 13.12 -24.08 -20.44
C ASP A 277 14.41 -23.62 -19.75
N THR A 278 14.33 -22.59 -18.92
CA THR A 278 15.44 -21.97 -18.16
C THR A 278 16.12 -20.76 -18.80
N ARG A 279 15.38 -19.64 -18.84
CA ARG A 279 15.71 -18.40 -18.11
C ARG A 279 14.52 -17.44 -18.23
N ARG A 280 13.43 -17.78 -17.55
CA ARG A 280 12.50 -16.74 -17.08
C ARG A 280 13.31 -15.86 -16.13
N SER A 281 13.37 -14.58 -16.45
CA SER A 281 14.20 -13.62 -15.74
C SER A 281 13.59 -13.38 -14.36
N ALA A 282 14.41 -13.19 -13.32
CA ALA A 282 13.93 -12.76 -12.00
C ALA A 282 13.04 -11.50 -12.09
N ILE A 283 13.21 -10.70 -13.14
CA ILE A 283 12.36 -9.54 -13.49
C ILE A 283 10.96 -9.97 -13.97
N ASP A 284 10.85 -11.03 -14.77
CA ASP A 284 9.58 -11.57 -15.27
C ASP A 284 8.78 -12.23 -14.12
N ASP A 285 9.48 -12.87 -13.18
CA ASP A 285 8.87 -13.42 -11.97
C ASP A 285 8.37 -12.31 -11.02
N LEU A 286 9.15 -11.24 -10.81
CA LEU A 286 8.73 -10.06 -10.04
C LEU A 286 7.56 -9.31 -10.69
N MET A 287 7.59 -9.10 -12.00
CA MET A 287 6.48 -8.48 -12.74
C MET A 287 5.21 -9.32 -12.65
N LYS A 288 5.34 -10.65 -12.75
CA LYS A 288 4.21 -11.57 -12.65
C LYS A 288 3.63 -11.61 -11.23
N GLU A 289 4.44 -11.43 -10.20
CA GLU A 289 4.00 -11.34 -8.82
C GLU A 289 3.27 -10.02 -8.53
N GLU A 290 3.79 -8.90 -9.05
CA GLU A 290 3.11 -7.60 -9.01
C GLU A 290 1.77 -7.66 -9.77
N GLU A 291 1.73 -8.30 -10.93
CA GLU A 291 0.50 -8.51 -11.70
C GLU A 291 -0.52 -9.33 -10.93
N LYS A 292 -0.11 -10.41 -10.27
CA LYS A 292 -1.01 -11.23 -9.43
C LYS A 292 -1.48 -10.47 -8.18
N ALA A 293 -0.65 -9.64 -7.58
CA ALA A 293 -1.03 -8.80 -6.45
C ALA A 293 -2.06 -7.74 -6.89
N LYS A 294 -1.84 -7.12 -8.06
CA LYS A 294 -2.79 -6.21 -8.69
C LYS A 294 -4.08 -6.93 -9.09
N GLU A 295 -4.00 -8.16 -9.59
CA GLU A 295 -5.16 -8.98 -9.88
C GLU A 295 -5.99 -9.23 -8.62
N ARG A 296 -5.36 -9.65 -7.52
CA ARG A 296 -6.07 -9.88 -6.24
C ARG A 296 -6.71 -8.64 -5.65
N SER A 297 -6.06 -7.48 -5.75
CA SER A 297 -6.59 -6.23 -5.20
C SER A 297 -7.66 -5.58 -6.09
N ASN A 298 -7.50 -5.69 -7.42
CA ASN A 298 -8.39 -5.09 -8.41
C ASN A 298 -9.56 -6.00 -8.83
N ARG A 299 -9.48 -7.31 -8.58
CA ARG A 299 -10.61 -8.23 -8.73
C ARG A 299 -11.68 -7.83 -7.72
N LYS A 300 -12.74 -7.18 -8.22
CA LYS A 300 -13.92 -6.83 -7.42
C LYS A 300 -15.10 -7.65 -7.92
N ASP A 301 -16.09 -7.73 -7.04
CA ASP A 301 -17.39 -8.35 -7.31
C ASP A 301 -18.21 -7.55 -8.35
N TYR A 302 -18.02 -6.23 -8.38
CA TYR A 302 -18.66 -5.36 -9.38
C TYR A 302 -17.75 -5.10 -10.58
N TRP A 303 -18.30 -5.24 -11.79
CA TRP A 303 -17.61 -5.01 -13.06
C TRP A 303 -18.21 -3.88 -13.90
N LEU A 304 -19.41 -3.40 -13.55
CA LEU A 304 -20.09 -2.38 -14.34
C LEU A 304 -19.33 -1.04 -14.34
N CYS A 305 -19.18 -0.43 -15.51
CA CYS A 305 -18.57 0.91 -15.64
C CYS A 305 -19.24 1.73 -16.74
N PRO A 306 -19.21 3.07 -16.67
CA PRO A 306 -19.85 3.91 -17.68
C PRO A 306 -19.10 3.88 -19.02
N GLY A 307 -19.85 4.02 -20.11
CA GLY A 307 -19.32 4.07 -21.48
C GLY A 307 -19.06 2.71 -22.14
N ILE A 308 -19.54 1.61 -21.54
CA ILE A 308 -19.49 0.27 -22.14
C ILE A 308 -20.85 -0.13 -22.73
N VAL A 309 -20.81 -1.04 -23.70
CA VAL A 309 -22.00 -1.62 -24.33
C VAL A 309 -22.27 -2.99 -23.71
N VAL A 310 -23.42 -3.14 -23.06
CA VAL A 310 -23.85 -4.40 -22.43
C VAL A 310 -25.06 -4.97 -23.15
N LYS A 311 -25.31 -6.26 -22.94
CA LYS A 311 -26.49 -6.96 -23.43
C LYS A 311 -27.39 -7.31 -22.25
N VAL A 312 -28.66 -6.94 -22.34
CA VAL A 312 -29.64 -7.17 -21.27
C VAL A 312 -30.15 -8.61 -21.36
N MET A 313 -30.00 -9.38 -20.27
CA MET A 313 -30.40 -10.79 -20.17
C MET A 313 -31.53 -11.03 -19.16
N SER A 314 -32.13 -9.96 -18.63
CA SER A 314 -33.29 -10.04 -17.73
C SER A 314 -34.50 -10.72 -18.40
N LYS A 315 -34.97 -11.83 -17.81
CA LYS A 315 -36.20 -12.53 -18.27
C LYS A 315 -37.45 -11.70 -17.97
N SER A 316 -37.46 -10.93 -16.89
CA SER A 316 -38.58 -10.07 -16.49
C SER A 316 -38.80 -8.91 -17.47
N LEU A 317 -37.73 -8.45 -18.12
CA LEU A 317 -37.81 -7.43 -19.17
C LEU A 317 -38.04 -8.02 -20.57
N ALA A 318 -38.16 -9.35 -20.69
CA ALA A 318 -38.48 -10.03 -21.95
C ALA A 318 -39.91 -9.74 -22.41
N GLU A 319 -40.86 -9.64 -21.48
CA GLU A 319 -42.25 -9.26 -21.77
C GLU A 319 -42.35 -7.87 -22.42
N LYS A 320 -41.38 -7.00 -22.12
CA LYS A 320 -41.29 -5.63 -22.66
C LYS A 320 -40.41 -5.53 -23.91
N GLY A 321 -39.88 -6.65 -24.41
CA GLY A 321 -39.08 -6.70 -25.65
C GLY A 321 -37.61 -6.29 -25.51
N TYR A 322 -37.07 -6.15 -24.29
CA TYR A 322 -35.67 -5.74 -24.08
C TYR A 322 -34.69 -6.91 -23.89
N TYR A 323 -35.17 -8.15 -23.96
CA TYR A 323 -34.32 -9.32 -23.80
C TYR A 323 -33.37 -9.50 -24.98
N LYS A 324 -32.08 -9.76 -24.69
CA LYS A 324 -30.96 -9.87 -25.64
C LYS A 324 -30.66 -8.60 -26.43
N GLN A 325 -31.28 -7.49 -26.07
CA GLN A 325 -31.02 -6.21 -26.70
C GLN A 325 -29.76 -5.55 -26.12
N LYS A 326 -29.09 -4.75 -26.95
CA LYS A 326 -27.84 -4.07 -26.58
C LYS A 326 -28.14 -2.64 -26.14
N GLY A 327 -27.45 -2.22 -25.09
CA GLY A 327 -27.58 -0.88 -24.54
C GLY A 327 -26.24 -0.31 -24.06
N LEU A 328 -26.19 1.00 -23.99
CA LEU A 328 -25.06 1.79 -23.51
C LEU A 328 -25.23 2.08 -22.02
N VAL A 329 -24.23 1.74 -21.21
CA VAL A 329 -24.22 2.14 -19.79
C VAL A 329 -23.86 3.62 -19.71
N LYS A 330 -24.85 4.48 -19.41
CA LYS A 330 -24.63 5.92 -19.19
C LYS A 330 -24.00 6.18 -17.83
N ARG A 331 -24.58 5.58 -16.78
CA ARG A 331 -24.18 5.78 -15.38
C ARG A 331 -24.28 4.48 -14.62
N VAL A 332 -23.52 4.38 -13.54
CA VAL A 332 -23.58 3.27 -12.58
C VAL A 332 -23.94 3.84 -11.22
N ILE A 333 -24.96 3.27 -10.59
CA ILE A 333 -25.47 3.60 -9.26
C ILE A 333 -25.08 2.48 -8.32
N ASP A 334 -24.57 2.84 -7.14
CA ASP A 334 -24.18 1.90 -6.08
C ASP A 334 -23.23 0.79 -6.52
N LYS A 335 -22.47 0.99 -7.61
CA LYS A 335 -21.49 0.08 -8.23
C LYS A 335 -22.09 -1.14 -8.95
N TYR A 336 -23.30 -1.57 -8.59
CA TYR A 336 -23.95 -2.77 -9.15
C TYR A 336 -25.04 -2.46 -10.18
N VAL A 337 -25.74 -1.33 -10.06
CA VAL A 337 -26.90 -1.01 -10.91
C VAL A 337 -26.50 -0.06 -12.04
N GLY A 338 -26.78 -0.43 -13.28
CA GLY A 338 -26.55 0.40 -14.47
C GLY A 338 -27.78 1.15 -14.94
N GLU A 339 -27.63 2.43 -15.25
CA GLU A 339 -28.54 3.17 -16.13
C GLU A 339 -28.14 2.91 -17.59
N ILE A 340 -28.93 2.09 -18.28
CA ILE A 340 -28.66 1.59 -19.62
C ILE A 340 -29.59 2.27 -20.60
N GLU A 341 -29.04 2.98 -21.57
CA GLU A 341 -29.77 3.49 -22.73
C GLU A 341 -29.75 2.45 -23.85
N MET A 342 -30.91 1.91 -24.20
CA MET A 342 -31.05 0.94 -25.28
C MET A 342 -30.69 1.56 -26.64
N LEU A 343 -29.91 0.85 -27.47
CA LEU A 343 -29.44 1.39 -28.75
C LEU A 343 -30.57 1.57 -29.78
N GLU A 344 -31.55 0.66 -29.80
CA GLU A 344 -32.66 0.70 -30.77
C GLU A 344 -33.79 1.62 -30.31
N SER A 345 -34.25 1.47 -29.06
CA SER A 345 -35.42 2.19 -28.54
C SER A 345 -35.09 3.51 -27.83
N LYS A 346 -33.82 3.79 -27.52
CA LYS A 346 -33.36 4.94 -26.71
C LYS A 346 -33.99 5.05 -25.32
N HIS A 347 -34.67 4.01 -24.86
CA HIS A 347 -35.23 3.97 -23.52
C HIS A 347 -34.12 3.76 -22.49
N VAL A 348 -34.24 4.43 -21.34
CA VAL A 348 -33.30 4.28 -20.22
C VAL A 348 -33.88 3.31 -19.21
N LEU A 349 -33.15 2.24 -18.92
CA LEU A 349 -33.52 1.19 -17.98
C LEU A 349 -32.51 1.16 -16.83
N ARG A 350 -32.99 0.86 -15.62
CA ARG A 350 -32.13 0.57 -14.47
C ARG A 350 -32.10 -0.94 -14.28
N VAL A 351 -30.92 -1.54 -14.47
CA VAL A 351 -30.74 -3.00 -14.45
C VAL A 351 -29.51 -3.32 -13.62
N ASP A 352 -29.59 -4.36 -12.81
CA ASP A 352 -28.46 -4.86 -12.01
C ASP A 352 -27.46 -5.62 -12.89
N GLN A 353 -26.18 -5.61 -12.51
CA GLN A 353 -25.12 -6.30 -13.24
C GLN A 353 -25.36 -7.80 -13.45
N ASP A 354 -26.09 -8.48 -12.55
CA ASP A 354 -26.39 -9.92 -12.65
C ASP A 354 -27.30 -10.24 -13.84
N GLU A 355 -28.08 -9.25 -14.29
CA GLU A 355 -28.97 -9.36 -15.44
C GLU A 355 -28.33 -8.82 -16.74
N LEU A 356 -27.02 -8.55 -16.72
CA LEU A 356 -26.25 -7.99 -17.82
C LEU A 356 -25.13 -8.92 -18.26
N GLU A 357 -24.85 -8.92 -19.55
CA GLU A 357 -23.76 -9.68 -20.17
C GLU A 357 -22.80 -8.71 -20.87
N THR A 358 -21.50 -8.95 -20.75
CA THR A 358 -20.49 -8.19 -21.49
C THR A 358 -20.61 -8.47 -22.99
N VAL A 359 -20.34 -7.46 -23.81
CA VAL A 359 -20.38 -7.61 -25.28
C VAL A 359 -18.98 -7.45 -25.83
N LEU A 360 -18.54 -8.41 -26.64
CA LEU A 360 -17.27 -8.31 -27.37
C LEU A 360 -17.48 -7.62 -28.73
N PRO A 361 -16.61 -6.66 -29.12
CA PRO A 361 -16.62 -6.11 -30.46
C PRO A 361 -16.00 -7.10 -31.46
N GLN A 362 -16.00 -6.73 -32.73
CA GLN A 362 -15.22 -7.44 -33.74
C GLN A 362 -13.71 -7.33 -33.45
N ILE A 363 -12.94 -8.27 -33.99
CA ILE A 363 -11.48 -8.26 -33.90
C ILE A 363 -10.95 -6.92 -34.46
N GLY A 364 -10.05 -6.30 -33.72
CA GLY A 364 -9.55 -4.94 -33.96
C GLY A 364 -10.38 -3.85 -33.29
N GLY A 365 -11.51 -4.17 -32.67
CA GLY A 365 -12.36 -3.22 -31.94
C GLY A 365 -11.79 -2.83 -30.58
N LEU A 366 -12.22 -1.67 -30.10
CA LEU A 366 -11.82 -1.13 -28.79
C LEU A 366 -12.67 -1.75 -27.68
N VAL A 367 -11.99 -2.26 -26.65
CA VAL A 367 -12.58 -2.83 -25.44
C VAL A 367 -12.03 -2.13 -24.21
N ARG A 368 -12.78 -2.19 -23.12
CA ARG A 368 -12.38 -1.77 -21.79
C ARG A 368 -12.29 -2.98 -20.90
N ILE A 369 -11.19 -3.06 -20.17
CA ILE A 369 -10.97 -4.08 -19.16
C ILE A 369 -11.77 -3.67 -17.93
N VAL A 370 -12.81 -4.42 -17.60
CA VAL A 370 -13.75 -4.11 -16.53
C VAL A 370 -13.33 -4.72 -15.19
N ASN A 371 -12.52 -5.78 -15.22
CA ASN A 371 -12.04 -6.47 -14.03
C ASN A 371 -10.61 -7.03 -14.22
N GLY A 372 -9.99 -7.46 -13.12
CA GLY A 372 -8.63 -8.01 -13.11
C GLY A 372 -7.51 -6.97 -12.99
N ALA A 373 -6.26 -7.37 -13.21
CA ALA A 373 -5.07 -6.55 -12.95
C ALA A 373 -5.05 -5.21 -13.71
N TYR A 374 -5.63 -5.18 -14.91
CA TYR A 374 -5.60 -4.04 -15.83
C TYR A 374 -6.93 -3.25 -15.86
N ARG A 375 -7.76 -3.42 -14.83
CA ARG A 375 -9.07 -2.77 -14.69
C ARG A 375 -9.01 -1.27 -15.00
N GLY A 376 -9.94 -0.81 -15.83
CA GLY A 376 -10.06 0.59 -16.27
C GLY A 376 -9.25 0.93 -17.53
N SER A 377 -8.35 0.05 -17.97
CA SER A 377 -7.54 0.29 -19.17
C SER A 377 -8.33 0.03 -20.45
N ASN A 378 -8.04 0.79 -21.49
CA ASN A 378 -8.56 0.54 -22.83
C ASN A 378 -7.57 -0.32 -23.62
N ALA A 379 -8.11 -1.30 -24.32
CA ALA A 379 -7.33 -2.23 -25.11
C ALA A 379 -8.02 -2.52 -26.46
N ARG A 380 -7.25 -3.01 -27.42
CA ARG A 380 -7.72 -3.46 -28.71
C ARG A 380 -7.78 -4.99 -28.74
N LEU A 381 -8.89 -5.53 -29.20
CA LEU A 381 -9.09 -6.98 -29.32
C LEU A 381 -8.29 -7.53 -30.50
N LEU A 382 -7.36 -8.47 -30.26
CA LEU A 382 -6.53 -9.07 -31.31
C LEU A 382 -7.05 -10.42 -31.77
N SER A 383 -7.43 -11.29 -30.83
CA SER A 383 -8.00 -12.60 -31.15
C SER A 383 -8.91 -13.07 -30.04
N VAL A 384 -9.83 -13.95 -30.39
CA VAL A 384 -10.83 -14.52 -29.49
C VAL A 384 -10.66 -16.05 -29.54
N ASP A 385 -10.54 -16.69 -28.39
CA ASP A 385 -10.44 -18.14 -28.23
C ASP A 385 -11.72 -18.66 -27.58
N THR A 386 -12.61 -19.21 -28.41
CA THR A 386 -13.92 -19.73 -28.01
C THR A 386 -13.85 -20.98 -27.14
N GLU A 387 -12.76 -21.74 -27.18
CA GLU A 387 -12.63 -22.96 -26.37
C GLU A 387 -12.33 -22.64 -24.91
N ARG A 388 -11.54 -21.59 -24.68
CA ARG A 388 -11.10 -21.16 -23.35
C ARG A 388 -11.87 -19.97 -22.79
N PHE A 389 -12.88 -19.49 -23.52
CA PHE A 389 -13.61 -18.25 -23.21
C PHE A 389 -12.66 -17.07 -22.90
N SER A 390 -11.58 -16.97 -23.68
CA SER A 390 -10.49 -16.02 -23.43
C SER A 390 -10.13 -15.23 -24.68
N ALA A 391 -9.67 -13.99 -24.49
CA ALA A 391 -9.28 -13.09 -25.55
C ALA A 391 -7.82 -12.63 -25.41
N LYS A 392 -7.20 -12.37 -26.55
CA LYS A 392 -5.91 -11.67 -26.63
C LYS A 392 -6.16 -10.20 -26.88
N LEU A 393 -5.62 -9.35 -26.01
CA LEU A 393 -5.78 -7.91 -26.06
C LEU A 393 -4.43 -7.21 -26.13
N GLN A 394 -4.40 -6.03 -26.74
CA GLN A 394 -3.27 -5.11 -26.67
C GLN A 394 -3.72 -3.81 -26.01
N VAL A 395 -3.09 -3.43 -24.90
CA VAL A 395 -3.43 -2.17 -24.20
C VAL A 395 -2.96 -0.98 -25.06
N GLU A 396 -3.85 -0.04 -25.38
CA GLU A 396 -3.54 1.15 -26.21
C GLU A 396 -3.36 2.43 -25.38
N LYS A 397 -3.90 2.48 -24.16
CA LYS A 397 -3.88 3.68 -23.32
C LYS A 397 -3.65 3.33 -21.86
N GLY A 398 -2.55 3.82 -21.30
CA GLY A 398 -2.24 3.73 -19.87
C GLY A 398 -0.77 3.46 -19.58
N LEU A 399 -0.48 3.09 -18.34
CA LEU A 399 0.88 2.78 -17.85
C LEU A 399 1.51 1.54 -18.51
N TYR A 400 0.71 0.76 -19.24
CA TYR A 400 1.06 -0.51 -19.87
C TYR A 400 0.88 -0.48 -21.39
N ASP A 401 1.02 0.71 -21.99
CA ASP A 401 0.85 0.89 -23.43
C ASP A 401 1.70 -0.10 -24.25
N GLY A 402 1.08 -0.71 -25.26
CA GLY A 402 1.67 -1.73 -26.11
C GLY A 402 1.72 -3.14 -25.52
N LYS A 403 1.35 -3.36 -24.25
CA LYS A 403 1.40 -4.70 -23.63
C LYS A 403 0.32 -5.63 -24.19
N VAL A 404 0.74 -6.84 -24.59
CA VAL A 404 -0.15 -7.89 -25.10
C VAL A 404 -0.53 -8.85 -23.99
N LEU A 405 -1.82 -8.88 -23.66
CA LEU A 405 -2.43 -9.75 -22.67
C LEU A 405 -3.02 -10.96 -23.39
N LYS A 406 -2.54 -12.17 -23.09
CA LYS A 406 -2.76 -13.36 -23.92
C LYS A 406 -3.98 -14.20 -23.55
N ALA A 407 -4.53 -14.04 -22.35
CA ALA A 407 -5.60 -14.89 -21.84
C ALA A 407 -6.44 -14.11 -20.83
N ILE A 408 -7.28 -13.20 -21.31
CA ILE A 408 -8.26 -12.48 -20.48
C ILE A 408 -9.64 -13.08 -20.70
N GLU A 409 -10.36 -13.37 -19.63
CA GLU A 409 -11.71 -13.92 -19.66
C GLU A 409 -12.72 -12.94 -20.26
N TYR A 410 -13.76 -13.43 -20.94
CA TYR A 410 -14.78 -12.57 -21.57
C TYR A 410 -15.57 -11.71 -20.57
N GLU A 411 -15.70 -12.17 -19.33
CA GLU A 411 -16.34 -11.42 -18.24
C GLU A 411 -15.55 -10.16 -17.86
N ASP A 412 -14.24 -10.16 -18.13
CA ASP A 412 -13.33 -9.10 -17.72
C ASP A 412 -13.16 -8.02 -18.78
N ILE A 413 -13.81 -8.17 -19.94
CA ILE A 413 -13.69 -7.26 -21.06
C ILE A 413 -15.03 -6.91 -21.67
N CYS A 414 -15.23 -5.64 -21.98
CA CYS A 414 -16.47 -5.17 -22.57
C CYS A 414 -16.21 -4.15 -23.68
N LYS A 415 -17.04 -4.18 -24.72
CA LYS A 415 -17.00 -3.22 -25.83
C LYS A 415 -17.19 -1.81 -25.31
N VAL A 416 -16.34 -0.89 -25.74
CA VAL A 416 -16.50 0.53 -25.47
C VAL A 416 -17.38 1.15 -26.55
N ALA A 417 -18.26 2.05 -26.16
CA ALA A 417 -18.99 2.87 -27.11
C ALA A 417 -18.07 3.94 -27.70
N GLN A 418 -17.94 3.91 -29.03
CA GLN A 418 -17.18 4.89 -29.80
C GLN A 418 -18.03 6.09 -30.16
#